data_AF-A0ABD0J527-F1
#
_entry.id   AF-A0ABD0J527-F1
#
_cell.length_a   1.000
_cell.length_b   1.000
_cell.length_c   1.000
_cell.angle_alpha   90.00
_cell.angle_beta   90.00
_cell.angle_gamma   90.00
#
_symmetry.space_group_name_H-M   'P 1'
#
loop_
_entity.id
_entity.type
_entity.pdbx_description
1 polymer ?
#
loop_
_entity_poly.entity_id
_entity_poly.type
_entity_poly.pdbx_seq_one_letter_code
_entity_poly.pdbx_strand_id
1 'polypeptide(L)' 'MPGKHCCYGECKSDSRYPERFPGVKFFPIPKPLNRLEETKEWIKACGRPHDQLNPERITKHHYVCSK' A
#
# COMPACT_ATOMS: atom_id res chain seq x y z
N MET A 1 -8.86 -14.57 7.01
CA MET A 1 -9.01 -13.10 7.02
C MET A 1 -8.09 -12.53 5.95
N PRO A 2 -8.50 -11.57 5.12
CA PRO A 2 -7.61 -10.99 4.11
C PRO A 2 -6.39 -10.33 4.80
N GLY A 3 -5.18 -10.78 4.47
CA GLY A 3 -3.95 -10.16 4.94
C GLY A 3 -3.73 -8.78 4.33
N LYS A 4 -3.22 -7.83 5.11
CA LYS A 4 -2.76 -6.53 4.61
C LYS A 4 -1.32 -6.69 4.14
N HIS A 5 -1.07 -6.38 2.87
CA HIS A 5 0.26 -6.42 2.28
C HIS A 5 0.70 -5.00 1.92
N CYS A 6 1.98 -4.69 2.15
CA CYS A 6 2.53 -3.40 1.79
C CYS A 6 2.68 -3.25 0.26
N CYS A 7 2.20 -2.16 -0.30
CA CYS A 7 2.31 -1.83 -1.72
C CYS A 7 3.64 -1.18 -2.09
N TYR A 8 4.50 -0.86 -1.11
CA TYR A 8 5.83 -0.33 -1.37
C TYR A 8 6.68 -1.40 -2.11
N GLY A 9 7.37 -1.01 -3.18
CA GLY A 9 7.96 -1.93 -4.16
C GLY A 9 8.89 -2.98 -3.57
N GLU A 10 9.76 -2.59 -2.63
CA GLU A 10 10.75 -3.49 -2.01
C GLU A 10 10.23 -4.10 -0.69
N CYS A 11 9.07 -3.66 -0.22
CA CYS A 11 8.58 -4.06 1.09
C CYS A 11 7.83 -5.38 1.03
N LYS A 12 8.23 -6.31 1.91
CA LYS A 12 7.61 -7.63 2.06
C LYS A 12 6.76 -7.73 3.34
N SER A 13 6.47 -6.60 3.99
CA SER A 13 5.66 -6.54 5.20
C SER A 13 4.24 -7.03 4.91
N ASP A 14 3.82 -8.02 5.68
CA ASP A 14 2.53 -8.66 5.53
C ASP A 14 1.93 -8.93 6.91
N SER A 15 0.70 -8.48 7.12
CA SER A 15 0.03 -8.60 8.41
C SER A 15 -0.29 -10.03 8.81
N ARG A 16 -0.15 -11.00 7.89
CA ARG A 16 -0.31 -12.43 8.18
C ARG A 16 0.87 -13.00 8.97
N TYR A 17 2.03 -12.34 8.94
CA TYR A 17 3.26 -12.79 9.61
C TYR A 17 3.73 -11.73 10.62
N PRO A 18 2.97 -11.51 11.72
CA PRO A 18 3.31 -10.50 12.71
C PRO A 18 4.66 -10.78 13.40
N GLU A 19 5.11 -12.03 13.45
CA GLU A 19 6.42 -12.36 14.03
C GLU A 19 7.59 -11.84 13.18
N ARG A 20 7.38 -11.69 11.86
CA ARG A 20 8.40 -11.21 10.92
C ARG A 20 8.53 -9.68 10.95
N PHE A 21 7.46 -9.01 11.38
CA PHE A 21 7.34 -7.55 11.34
C PHE A 21 6.64 -7.02 12.61
N PRO A 22 7.23 -7.21 13.80
CA PRO A 22 6.62 -6.77 15.05
C PRO A 22 6.49 -5.24 15.09
N GLY A 23 5.31 -4.75 15.47
CA GLY A 23 5.06 -3.31 15.65
C GLY A 23 4.79 -2.51 14.37
N VAL A 24 4.75 -3.15 13.20
CA VAL A 24 4.48 -2.46 11.93
C VAL A 24 2.99 -2.07 11.82
N LYS A 25 2.73 -0.79 11.56
CA LYS A 25 1.39 -0.28 11.25
C LYS A 25 1.19 -0.23 9.74
N PHE A 26 -0.04 -0.51 9.29
CA PHE A 26 -0.43 -0.42 7.88
C PHE A 26 -1.38 0.76 7.69
N PHE A 27 -0.98 1.69 6.84
CA PHE A 27 -1.76 2.86 6.44
C PHE A 27 -2.45 2.61 5.10
N PRO A 28 -3.75 2.84 4.97
CA PRO A 28 -4.45 2.67 3.70
C PRO A 28 -4.05 3.75 2.70
N ILE A 29 -3.88 3.36 1.43
CA ILE A 29 -3.77 4.33 0.35
C ILE A 29 -5.16 4.95 0.12
N PRO A 30 -5.29 6.29 0.07
CA PRO A 30 -6.56 6.95 -0.17
C PRO A 30 -7.14 6.54 -1.52
N LYS A 31 -8.48 6.47 -1.60
CA LYS A 31 -9.17 6.15 -2.85
C LYS A 31 -9.05 7.32 -3.85
N PRO A 32 -8.82 7.04 -5.13
CA PRO A 32 -8.62 8.06 -6.16
C PRO A 32 -9.85 8.92 -6.42
N LEU A 33 -11.07 8.43 -6.10
CA LEU A 33 -12.33 9.13 -6.41
C LEU A 33 -12.41 10.54 -5.81
N ASN A 34 -11.96 10.70 -4.56
CA ASN A 34 -12.06 11.98 -3.83
C ASN A 34 -10.69 12.63 -3.59
N ARG A 35 -9.58 11.91 -3.82
CA ARG A 35 -8.23 12.34 -3.45
C ARG A 35 -7.19 11.91 -4.48
N LEU A 36 -7.50 12.13 -5.75
CA LEU A 36 -6.67 11.68 -6.88
C LEU A 36 -5.21 12.13 -6.75
N GLU A 37 -4.96 13.38 -6.34
CA GLU A 37 -3.61 13.93 -6.20
C GLU A 37 -2.83 13.22 -5.09
N GLU A 38 -3.41 13.10 -3.90
CA GLU A 38 -2.82 12.37 -2.77
C GLU A 38 -2.53 10.91 -3.16
N THR A 39 -3.48 10.23 -3.82
CA THR A 39 -3.29 8.86 -4.30
C THR A 39 -2.13 8.76 -5.30
N LYS A 40 -1.96 9.72 -6.21
CA LYS A 40 -0.84 9.75 -7.16
C LYS A 40 0.50 9.91 -6.45
N GLU A 41 0.57 10.77 -5.42
CA GLU A 41 1.77 10.93 -4.61
C GLU A 41 2.14 9.64 -3.88
N TRP A 42 1.17 8.95 -3.28
CA TRP A 42 1.36 7.63 -2.67
C TRP A 42 1.88 6.59 -3.68
N ILE A 43 1.29 6.52 -4.87
CA ILE A 43 1.70 5.59 -5.93
C ILE A 43 3.14 5.88 -6.37
N LYS A 44 3.47 7.15 -6.59
CA LYS A 44 4.83 7.59 -6.94
C LYS A 44 5.83 7.23 -5.85
N ALA A 45 5.47 7.44 -4.59
CA ALA A 45 6.30 7.10 -3.43
C ALA A 45 6.52 5.58 -3.30
N CYS A 46 5.53 4.76 -3.68
CA CYS A 46 5.67 3.29 -3.63
C CYS A 46 6.69 2.73 -4.63
N GLY A 47 7.09 3.50 -5.65
CA GLY A 47 8.15 3.12 -6.60
C GLY A 47 7.80 1.92 -7.48
N ARG A 48 6.52 1.55 -7.61
CA ARG A 48 6.09 0.42 -8.44
C ARG A 48 5.84 0.84 -9.90
N PRO A 49 6.01 -0.08 -10.87
CA PRO A 49 5.62 0.17 -12.25
C PRO A 49 4.13 0.54 -12.35
N HIS A 50 3.78 1.43 -13.28
CA HIS A 50 2.40 1.89 -13.48
C HIS A 50 1.43 0.74 -13.80
N ASP A 51 1.88 -0.28 -14.54
CA ASP A 51 1.12 -1.51 -14.81
C ASP A 51 0.78 -2.31 -13.55
N GLN A 52 1.60 -2.21 -12.51
CA GLN A 52 1.38 -2.90 -11.24
C GLN A 52 0.53 -2.05 -10.29
N LEU A 53 0.84 -0.76 -10.17
CA LEU A 53 0.20 0.16 -9.25
C LEU A 53 -0.19 1.45 -9.97
N ASN A 54 -1.49 1.62 -10.21
CA ASN A 54 -2.07 2.83 -10.80
C ASN A 54 -3.38 3.20 -10.07
N PRO A 55 -3.87 4.44 -10.24
CA PRO A 55 -5.05 4.91 -9.53
C PRO A 55 -6.27 4.02 -9.74
N GLU A 56 -6.48 3.49 -10.95
CA GLU A 56 -7.63 2.64 -11.28
C GLU A 56 -7.59 1.28 -10.57
N ARG A 57 -6.39 0.79 -10.25
CA ARG A 57 -6.18 -0.46 -9.50
C ARG A 57 -6.18 -0.28 -7.99
N ILE A 58 -6.09 0.95 -7.48
CA ILE A 58 -6.12 1.22 -6.04
C ILE A 58 -7.51 0.84 -5.49
N THR A 59 -7.50 -0.11 -4.57
CA THR A 59 -8.68 -0.55 -3.82
C THR A 59 -8.51 -0.30 -2.33
N LYS A 60 -9.57 -0.55 -1.54
CA LYS A 60 -9.54 -0.49 -0.07
C LYS A 60 -8.51 -1.44 0.59
N HIS A 61 -7.95 -2.37 -0.19
CA HIS A 61 -6.98 -3.37 0.25
C HIS A 61 -5.52 -2.99 -0.05
N HIS A 62 -5.26 -1.79 -0.55
CA HIS A 62 -3.91 -1.28 -0.76
C HIS A 62 -3.44 -0.51 0.48
N TYR A 63 -2.28 -0.91 1.01
CA TYR A 63 -1.72 -0.34 2.23
C TYR A 63 -0.23 -0.08 2.08
N VAL A 64 0.31 0.88 2.83
CA VAL A 64 1.74 1.11 3.01
C VAL A 64 2.08 0.93 4.48
N CYS A 65 3.17 0.24 4.77
CA CYS A 65 3.59 0.01 6.15
C CYS A 65 4.41 1.18 6.72
N SER A 66 4.45 1.30 8.05
CA SER A 66 5.23 2.31 8.78
C SER A 66 6.74 2.02 8.88
N LYS A 67 7.26 1.12 8.04
CA LYS A 67 8.66 0.69 8.03
C LYS A 67 9.38 1.50 6.96
#